data_AF-A0A812EM91-F1
#
_entry.id   AF-A0A812EM91-F1
#
_cell.length_a   1.000
_cell.length_b   1.000
_cell.length_c   1.000
_cell.angle_alpha   90.00
_cell.angle_beta   90.00
_cell.angle_gamma   90.00
#
_symmetry.space_group_name_H-M   'P 1'
#
loop_
_entity.id
_entity.type
_entity.pdbx_description
1 polymer ?
#
loop_
_entity_poly.entity_id
_entity_poly.type
_entity_poly.pdbx_seq_one_letter_code
_entity_poly.pdbx_strand_id
1 'polypeptide(L)'
;MNDYNACQIDYRERCKGRIQRQLEITGRTTTNEELEDMLESGNPAIFTQGIIMETQQAKQTLADIEARHADIIKLENSIRELHDMFMDMAMLVESQGEMIDRIEYNVEAAVDYIETAKVDTKKAVKYQSKARQKKICIIVIVTVVLAIILALIIWQLSS
;
A
#
# COMPACT_ATOMS: atom_id res chain seq x y z
N MET A 1 -0.90 11.58 -8.06
CA MET A 1 -0.59 12.55 -6.99
C MET A 1 0.43 13.59 -7.44
N ASN A 2 1.52 13.19 -8.11
CA ASN A 2 2.47 14.16 -8.72
C ASN A 2 1.78 15.11 -9.72
N ASP A 3 0.91 14.60 -10.59
CA ASP A 3 0.17 15.43 -11.54
C ASP A 3 -0.80 16.41 -10.86
N TYR A 4 -1.37 16.02 -9.72
CA TYR A 4 -2.24 16.88 -8.94
C TYR A 4 -1.44 18.00 -8.27
N ASN A 5 -0.29 17.69 -7.66
CA ASN A 5 0.60 18.70 -7.10
C ASN A 5 1.10 19.69 -8.19
N ALA A 6 1.50 19.17 -9.36
CA ALA A 6 1.91 19.99 -10.49
C ALA A 6 0.79 20.94 -10.96
N CYS A 7 -0.45 20.44 -11.05
CA CYS A 7 -1.61 21.25 -11.39
C CYS A 7 -1.89 22.36 -10.36
N GLN A 8 -1.75 22.04 -9.07
CA GLN A 8 -1.92 23.01 -7.98
C GLN A 8 -0.84 24.11 -8.06
N ILE A 9 0.42 23.76 -8.26
CA ILE A 9 1.52 24.73 -8.42
C ILE A 9 1.27 25.64 -9.64
N ASP A 10 0.85 25.09 -10.78
CA ASP A 10 0.51 25.89 -11.97
C ASP A 10 -0.66 26.87 -11.68
N TYR A 11 -1.67 26.42 -10.93
CA TYR A 11 -2.76 27.29 -10.51
C TYR A 11 -2.30 28.42 -9.57
N ARG A 12 -1.37 28.13 -8.64
CA ARG A 12 -0.74 29.15 -7.77
C ARG A 12 -0.10 30.25 -8.59
N GLU A 13 0.74 29.86 -9.56
CA GLU A 13 1.47 30.80 -10.42
C GLU A 13 0.52 31.66 -11.27
N ARG A 14 -0.57 31.06 -11.78
CA ARG A 14 -1.61 31.82 -12.48
C ARG A 14 -2.30 32.83 -11.57
N CYS A 15 -2.63 32.47 -10.33
CA CYS A 15 -3.23 33.39 -9.36
C CYS A 15 -2.26 34.53 -9.00
N LYS A 16 -0.99 34.21 -8.74
CA LYS A 16 0.08 35.19 -8.49
C LYS A 16 0.21 36.18 -9.65
N GLY A 17 0.32 35.69 -10.89
CA GLY A 17 0.43 36.55 -12.07
C GLY A 17 -0.80 37.46 -12.28
N ARG A 18 -2.00 37.00 -11.90
CA ARG A 18 -3.20 37.84 -11.93
C ARG A 18 -3.17 38.95 -10.88
N ILE A 19 -2.71 38.67 -9.66
CA ILE A 19 -2.56 39.68 -8.61
C ILE A 19 -1.51 40.72 -9.04
N GLN A 20 -0.38 40.28 -9.58
CA GLN A 20 0.65 41.18 -10.10
C GLN A 20 0.09 42.15 -11.14
N ARG A 21 -0.64 41.63 -12.12
CA ARG A 21 -1.26 42.45 -13.18
C ARG A 21 -2.29 43.44 -12.61
N GLN A 22 -3.05 43.05 -11.59
CA GLN A 22 -3.99 43.94 -10.93
C GLN A 22 -3.29 45.07 -10.18
N LEU A 23 -2.17 44.78 -9.50
CA LEU A 23 -1.35 45.80 -8.83
C LEU A 23 -0.77 46.79 -9.85
N GLU A 24 -0.26 46.29 -10.99
CA GLU A 24 0.23 47.14 -12.09
C GLU A 24 -0.86 48.07 -12.64
N ILE A 25 -2.09 47.58 -12.80
CA ILE A 25 -3.24 48.40 -13.23
C ILE A 25 -3.54 49.54 -12.25
N THR A 26 -3.34 49.31 -10.94
CA THR A 26 -3.51 50.33 -9.91
C THR A 26 -2.33 51.29 -9.77
N GLY A 27 -1.29 51.14 -10.60
CA GLY A 27 -0.11 51.99 -10.60
C GLY A 27 0.99 51.56 -9.63
N ARG A 28 0.88 50.36 -9.04
CA ARG A 28 1.90 49.77 -8.17
C ARG A 28 2.66 48.68 -8.92
N THR A 29 3.88 48.97 -9.34
CA THR A 29 4.79 47.96 -9.89
C THR A 29 5.42 47.17 -8.75
N THR A 30 5.16 45.88 -8.70
CA THR A 30 5.74 44.94 -7.71
C THR A 30 6.58 43.90 -8.43
N THR A 31 7.75 43.62 -7.86
CA THR A 31 8.59 42.51 -8.30
C THR A 31 7.99 41.17 -7.86
N ASN A 32 8.45 40.07 -8.47
CA ASN A 32 8.00 38.73 -8.09
C ASN A 32 8.31 38.37 -6.63
N GLU A 33 9.38 38.93 -6.08
CA GLU A 33 9.86 38.67 -4.73
C GLU A 33 9.05 39.50 -3.72
N GLU A 34 8.86 40.79 -3.97
CA GLU A 34 7.97 41.64 -3.15
C GLU A 34 6.52 41.12 -3.15
N LEU A 35 6.03 40.61 -4.28
CA LEU A 35 4.69 40.02 -4.34
C LEU A 35 4.61 38.74 -3.49
N GLU A 36 5.67 37.95 -3.44
CA GLU A 36 5.73 36.75 -2.60
C GLU A 36 5.68 37.13 -1.12
N ASP A 37 6.49 38.09 -0.70
CA ASP A 37 6.49 38.62 0.68
C ASP A 37 5.09 39.14 1.08
N MET A 38 4.40 39.79 0.15
CA MET A 38 3.03 40.27 0.36
C MET A 38 2.04 39.12 0.55
N LEU A 39 2.15 38.04 -0.22
CA LEU A 39 1.31 36.84 -0.09
C LEU A 39 1.57 36.12 1.25
N GLU A 40 2.84 35.99 1.65
CA GLU A 40 3.28 35.35 2.90
C GLU A 40 2.89 36.14 4.16
N SER A 41 2.80 37.47 4.05
CA SER A 41 2.45 38.35 5.19
C SER A 41 1.07 38.03 5.80
N GLY A 42 0.19 37.36 5.05
CA GLY A 42 -1.16 37.00 5.49
C GLY A 42 -2.09 38.20 5.73
N ASN A 43 -1.67 39.42 5.39
CA ASN A 43 -2.42 40.64 5.61
C ASN A 43 -2.99 41.19 4.29
N PRO A 44 -4.30 41.07 4.03
CA PRO A 44 -4.92 41.57 2.80
C PRO A 44 -4.76 43.08 2.58
N ALA A 45 -4.56 43.85 3.66
CA ALA A 45 -4.35 45.29 3.58
C ALA A 45 -2.99 45.66 2.96
N ILE A 46 -2.04 44.73 2.88
CA ILE A 46 -0.73 45.02 2.27
C ILE A 46 -0.86 45.34 0.77
N PHE A 47 -1.85 44.73 0.11
CA PHE A 47 -2.18 44.96 -1.30
C PHE A 47 -2.76 46.35 -1.55
N THR A 48 -3.32 47.00 -0.53
CA THR A 48 -3.98 48.32 -0.65
C THR A 48 -3.07 49.47 -0.26
N GLN A 49 -1.93 49.17 0.35
CA GLN A 49 -0.98 50.18 0.81
C GLN A 49 -0.40 50.93 -0.40
N GLY A 50 -0.82 52.19 -0.59
CA GLY A 50 -0.43 53.02 -1.73
C GLY A 50 -1.40 53.03 -2.92
N ILE A 51 -2.53 52.32 -2.85
CA ILE A 51 -3.60 52.44 -3.86
C ILE A 51 -4.59 53.52 -3.44
N ILE A 52 -4.92 54.44 -4.34
CA ILE A 52 -5.96 55.46 -4.12
C ILE A 52 -7.33 54.77 -4.13
N MET A 53 -7.85 54.44 -2.95
CA MET A 53 -9.14 53.75 -2.73
C MET A 53 -10.39 54.59 -3.03
N GLU A 54 -10.23 55.84 -3.47
CA GLU A 54 -11.35 56.75 -3.71
C GLU A 54 -12.19 56.38 -4.94
N THR A 55 -11.65 55.54 -5.83
CA THR A 55 -12.36 55.10 -7.04
C THR A 55 -13.09 53.77 -6.81
N GLN A 56 -14.29 53.64 -7.39
CA GLN A 56 -15.04 52.37 -7.39
C GLN A 56 -14.23 51.23 -8.04
N GLN A 57 -13.37 51.56 -9.00
CA GLN A 57 -12.48 50.62 -9.67
C GLN A 57 -11.42 50.05 -8.71
N ALA A 58 -10.79 50.87 -7.87
CA ALA A 58 -9.81 50.39 -6.89
C ALA A 58 -10.43 49.41 -5.88
N LYS A 59 -11.67 49.64 -5.45
CA LYS A 59 -12.41 48.73 -4.56
C LYS A 59 -12.70 47.38 -5.23
N GLN A 60 -13.07 47.39 -6.51
CA GLN A 60 -13.31 46.16 -7.27
C GLN A 60 -12.01 45.37 -7.45
N THR A 61 -10.90 46.04 -7.78
CA THR A 61 -9.58 45.42 -7.91
C THR A 61 -9.12 44.80 -6.59
N LEU A 62 -9.37 45.47 -5.45
CA LEU A 62 -9.07 44.89 -4.15
C LEU A 62 -9.86 43.60 -3.90
N ALA A 63 -11.17 43.62 -4.10
CA ALA A 63 -12.01 42.44 -3.89
C ALA A 63 -11.55 41.25 -4.74
N ASP A 64 -11.11 41.52 -5.98
CA ASP A 64 -10.52 40.51 -6.86
C ASP A 64 -9.19 39.97 -6.30
N ILE A 65 -8.30 40.83 -5.80
CA ILE A 65 -7.03 40.42 -5.20
C ILE A 65 -7.27 39.57 -3.94
N GLU A 66 -8.17 40.01 -3.05
CA GLU A 66 -8.53 39.27 -1.83
C GLU A 66 -9.10 37.88 -2.16
N ALA A 67 -9.98 37.79 -3.16
CA ALA A 67 -10.52 36.52 -3.60
C ALA A 67 -9.42 35.57 -4.11
N ARG A 68 -8.41 36.09 -4.83
CA ARG A 68 -7.29 35.28 -5.33
C ARG A 68 -6.30 34.89 -4.24
N HIS A 69 -6.05 35.78 -3.27
CA HIS A 69 -5.25 35.45 -2.10
C HIS A 69 -5.91 34.33 -1.28
N ALA A 70 -7.22 34.40 -1.08
CA ALA A 70 -7.98 33.32 -0.43
C ALA A 70 -7.90 31.98 -1.20
N ASP A 71 -7.91 32.02 -2.54
CA ASP A 71 -7.68 30.82 -3.36
C ASP A 71 -6.26 30.25 -3.16
N ILE A 72 -5.23 31.11 -3.09
CA ILE A 72 -3.85 30.70 -2.82
C ILE A 72 -3.71 30.07 -1.43
N ILE A 73 -4.35 30.63 -0.40
CA ILE A 73 -4.33 30.05 0.96
C ILE A 73 -4.97 28.65 0.98
N LYS A 74 -6.12 28.49 0.31
CA LYS A 74 -6.76 27.16 0.21
C LYS A 74 -5.86 26.15 -0.50
N LEU A 75 -5.21 26.60 -1.57
CA LEU A 75 -4.28 25.79 -2.34
C LEU A 75 -3.09 25.33 -1.48
N GLU A 76 -2.47 26.24 -0.74
CA GLU A 76 -1.36 25.94 0.16
C GLU A 76 -1.75 24.94 1.26
N ASN A 77 -2.96 25.07 1.80
CA ASN A 77 -3.49 24.07 2.73
C ASN A 77 -3.64 22.69 2.08
N SER A 78 -4.21 22.62 0.87
CA SER A 78 -4.34 21.36 0.14
C SER A 78 -2.98 20.75 -0.24
N ILE A 79 -1.96 21.57 -0.54
CA ILE A 79 -0.60 21.09 -0.80
C ILE A 79 0.03 20.55 0.49
N ARG A 80 -0.18 21.21 1.64
CA ARG A 80 0.29 20.75 2.95
C ARG A 80 -0.34 19.39 3.32
N GLU A 81 -1.65 19.23 3.16
CA GLU A 81 -2.32 17.93 3.36
C GLU A 81 -1.75 16.83 2.44
N LEU A 82 -1.46 17.19 1.18
CA LEU A 82 -0.87 16.26 0.22
C LEU A 82 0.57 15.88 0.60
N HIS A 83 1.34 16.83 1.13
CA HIS A 83 2.67 16.57 1.68
C HIS A 83 2.62 15.58 2.85
N ASP A 84 1.68 15.76 3.78
CA ASP A 84 1.49 14.84 4.90
C ASP A 84 1.15 13.43 4.41
N MET A 85 0.26 13.30 3.43
CA MET A 85 -0.03 12.01 2.79
C MET A 85 1.20 11.39 2.11
N PHE A 86 2.07 12.19 1.49
CA PHE A 86 3.32 11.68 0.90
C PHE A 86 4.28 11.17 1.97
N MET A 87 4.38 11.85 3.12
CA MET A 87 5.20 11.40 4.23
C MET A 87 4.67 10.11 4.84
N ASP A 88 3.36 10.02 5.03
CA ASP A 88 2.71 8.78 5.49
C ASP A 88 2.92 7.64 4.50
N MET A 89 2.80 7.91 3.20
CA MET A 89 3.07 6.90 2.17
C MET A 89 4.54 6.49 2.15
N ALA A 90 5.48 7.42 2.34
CA ALA A 90 6.90 7.12 2.44
C ALA A 90 7.20 6.21 3.64
N MET A 91 6.63 6.51 4.82
CA MET A 91 6.72 5.65 6.00
C MET A 91 6.07 4.28 5.79
N LEU A 92 4.92 4.22 5.12
CA LEU A 92 4.24 2.96 4.78
C LEU A 92 5.04 2.11 3.79
N VAL A 93 5.72 2.73 2.81
CA VAL A 93 6.57 2.01 1.86
C VAL A 93 7.85 1.54 2.54
N GLU A 94 8.46 2.36 3.39
CA GLU A 94 9.64 2.01 4.19
C GLU A 94 9.36 0.82 5.13
N SER A 95 8.24 0.87 5.87
CA SER A 95 7.78 -0.25 6.70
C SER A 95 7.38 -1.50 5.90
N GLN A 96 6.92 -1.33 4.65
CA GLN A 96 6.70 -2.44 3.72
C GLN A 96 7.99 -2.97 3.06
N GLY A 97 9.15 -2.37 3.36
CA GLY A 97 10.46 -2.86 2.92
C GLY A 97 10.78 -4.30 3.36
N GLU A 98 10.06 -4.85 4.33
CA GLU A 98 10.12 -6.28 4.72
C GLU A 98 9.18 -7.19 3.90
N MET A 99 8.44 -6.69 2.90
CA MET A 99 7.51 -7.53 2.12
C MET A 99 8.21 -8.35 1.02
N ILE A 100 9.41 -7.97 0.60
CA ILE A 100 10.26 -8.80 -0.27
C ILE A 100 10.66 -10.10 0.46
N ASP A 101 10.95 -10.00 1.76
CA ASP A 101 11.25 -11.15 2.63
C ASP A 101 10.08 -12.13 2.74
N ARG A 102 8.83 -11.67 2.56
CA ARG A 102 7.65 -12.56 2.70
C ARG A 102 7.44 -13.49 1.51
N ILE A 103 7.81 -13.09 0.29
CA ILE A 103 7.70 -14.01 -0.87
C ILE A 103 8.80 -15.07 -0.75
N GLU A 104 10.04 -14.64 -0.48
CA GLU A 104 11.16 -15.56 -0.29
C GLU A 104 10.91 -16.51 0.89
N TYR A 105 10.45 -16.00 2.03
CA TYR A 105 10.06 -16.80 3.19
C TYR A 105 8.93 -17.79 2.91
N ASN A 106 7.87 -17.37 2.22
CA ASN A 106 6.77 -18.29 1.90
C ASN A 106 7.18 -19.36 0.89
N VAL A 107 8.06 -19.02 -0.06
CA VAL A 107 8.60 -19.97 -1.04
C VAL A 107 9.57 -20.94 -0.34
N GLU A 108 10.46 -20.45 0.52
CA GLU A 108 11.39 -21.27 1.31
C GLU A 108 10.64 -22.22 2.25
N ALA A 109 9.65 -21.72 3.00
CA ALA A 109 8.81 -22.55 3.85
C ALA A 109 8.05 -23.62 3.03
N ALA A 110 7.53 -23.27 1.85
CA ALA A 110 6.88 -24.24 0.97
C ALA A 110 7.85 -25.33 0.49
N VAL A 111 9.10 -24.98 0.19
CA VAL A 111 10.15 -25.95 -0.19
C VAL A 111 10.44 -26.92 0.96
N ASP A 112 10.60 -26.41 2.19
CA ASP A 112 10.88 -27.25 3.38
C ASP A 112 9.71 -28.22 3.71
N TYR A 113 8.47 -27.75 3.58
CA TYR A 113 7.29 -28.61 3.71
C TYR A 113 7.22 -29.72 2.65
N ILE A 114 7.58 -29.42 1.40
CA ILE A 114 7.59 -30.41 0.31
C ILE A 114 8.69 -31.47 0.56
N GLU A 115 9.86 -31.06 1.03
CA GLU A 115 10.95 -31.98 1.35
C GLU A 115 10.56 -32.94 2.48
N THR A 116 9.98 -32.42 3.56
CA THR A 116 9.48 -33.22 4.68
C THR A 116 8.38 -34.18 4.22
N ALA A 117 7.41 -33.70 3.44
CA ALA A 117 6.33 -34.53 2.90
C ALA A 117 6.86 -35.66 1.99
N LYS A 118 7.91 -35.42 1.20
CA LYS A 118 8.56 -36.45 0.36
C LYS A 118 9.21 -37.53 1.21
N VAL A 119 9.84 -37.17 2.34
CA VAL A 119 10.43 -38.14 3.27
C VAL A 119 9.35 -39.01 3.92
N ASP A 120 8.26 -38.39 4.38
CA ASP A 120 7.21 -39.11 5.09
C ASP A 120 6.37 -40.00 4.16
N THR A 121 6.09 -39.56 2.93
CA THR A 121 5.46 -40.43 1.92
C THR A 121 6.34 -41.65 1.61
N LYS A 122 7.66 -41.49 1.50
CA LYS A 122 8.60 -42.61 1.30
C LYS A 122 8.60 -43.57 2.49
N LYS A 123 8.55 -43.06 3.73
CA LYS A 123 8.42 -43.89 4.94
C LYS A 123 7.08 -44.63 4.96
N ALA A 124 5.98 -43.97 4.62
CA ALA A 124 4.65 -44.55 4.56
C ALA A 124 4.58 -45.75 3.59
N VAL A 125 5.16 -45.62 2.39
CA VAL A 125 5.25 -46.73 1.42
C VAL A 125 6.09 -47.90 1.97
N LYS A 126 7.20 -47.61 2.66
CA LYS A 126 8.01 -48.65 3.32
C LYS A 126 7.25 -49.36 4.46
N TYR A 127 6.49 -48.62 5.26
CA TYR A 127 5.68 -49.23 6.31
C TYR A 127 4.52 -50.05 5.73
N GLN A 128 3.86 -49.56 4.70
CA GLN A 128 2.77 -50.28 4.01
C GLN A 128 3.27 -51.61 3.42
N SER A 129 4.42 -51.61 2.74
CA SER A 129 5.00 -52.83 2.16
C SER A 129 5.37 -53.86 3.23
N LYS A 130 6.01 -53.44 4.33
CA LYS A 130 6.31 -54.33 5.47
C LYS A 130 5.04 -54.86 6.15
N ALA A 131 4.03 -54.01 6.33
CA ALA A 131 2.75 -54.42 6.90
C ALA A 131 2.03 -55.43 6.00
N ARG A 132 2.09 -55.26 4.67
CA ARG A 132 1.53 -56.20 3.69
C ARG A 132 2.21 -57.57 3.79
N GLN A 133 3.54 -57.61 3.87
CA GLN A 133 4.28 -58.87 4.05
C GLN A 133 3.89 -59.58 5.35
N LYS A 134 3.81 -58.85 6.47
CA LYS A 134 3.37 -59.40 7.76
C LYS A 134 1.94 -59.94 7.70
N LYS A 135 1.01 -59.21 7.06
CA LYS A 135 -0.38 -59.67 6.86
C LYS A 135 -0.44 -60.97 6.07
N ILE A 136 0.33 -61.10 4.98
CA ILE A 136 0.38 -62.34 4.18
C ILE A 136 0.91 -63.50 5.04
N CYS A 137 1.99 -63.30 5.79
CA CYS A 137 2.50 -64.36 6.69
C CYS A 137 1.46 -64.80 7.72
N ILE A 138 0.74 -63.87 8.35
CA ILE A 138 -0.32 -64.18 9.31
C ILE A 138 -1.44 -64.99 8.64
N ILE A 139 -1.90 -64.58 7.45
CA ILE A 139 -2.94 -65.30 6.71
C ILE A 139 -2.51 -66.73 6.42
N VAL A 140 -1.27 -66.94 5.96
CA VAL A 140 -0.73 -68.27 5.67
C VAL A 140 -0.73 -69.14 6.94
N ILE A 141 -0.23 -68.62 8.07
CA ILE A 141 -0.21 -69.37 9.34
C ILE A 141 -1.62 -69.76 9.77
N VAL A 142 -2.57 -68.83 9.73
CA VAL A 142 -3.97 -69.11 10.09
C VAL A 142 -4.58 -70.19 9.19
N THR A 143 -4.33 -70.13 7.88
CA THR A 143 -4.85 -71.13 6.93
C THR A 143 -4.29 -72.53 7.18
N VAL A 144 -3.00 -72.64 7.51
CA VAL A 144 -2.35 -73.93 7.84
C VAL A 144 -2.92 -74.52 9.14
N VAL A 145 -3.08 -73.69 10.17
CA VAL A 145 -3.66 -74.14 11.45
C VAL A 145 -5.09 -74.64 11.26
N LEU A 146 -5.92 -73.94 10.50
CA LEU A 146 -7.28 -74.38 10.19
C LEU A 146 -7.30 -75.71 9.42
N ALA A 147 -6.39 -75.89 8.45
CA ALA A 147 -6.29 -77.15 7.71
C ALA A 147 -5.91 -78.33 8.61
N ILE A 148 -4.98 -78.14 9.56
CA ILE A 148 -4.59 -79.17 10.53
C ILE A 148 -5.78 -79.53 11.43
N ILE A 149 -6.50 -78.53 11.95
CA ILE A 149 -7.68 -78.78 12.81
C ILE A 149 -8.75 -79.56 12.04
N LEU A 150 -9.03 -79.18 10.79
CA LEU A 150 -9.99 -79.91 9.94
C LEU A 150 -9.54 -81.36 9.69
N ALA A 151 -8.25 -81.58 9.40
CA ALA A 151 -7.71 -82.92 9.22
C ALA A 151 -7.85 -83.79 10.48
N LEU A 152 -7.60 -83.22 11.66
CA LEU A 152 -7.78 -83.91 12.95
C LEU A 152 -9.25 -84.27 13.20
N ILE A 153 -10.18 -83.36 12.91
CA ILE A 153 -11.63 -83.62 13.06
C ILE A 153 -12.08 -84.74 12.12
N ILE A 154 -11.65 -84.70 10.86
CA ILE A 154 -11.98 -85.74 9.87
C ILE A 154 -11.41 -87.09 10.31
N TRP A 155 -10.16 -87.11 10.80
CA TRP A 155 -9.53 -88.33 11.29
C TRP A 155 -10.30 -88.91 12.48
N GLN A 156 -10.70 -88.08 13.46
CA GLN A 156 -11.53 -88.51 14.59
C GLN A 156 -12.92 -89.01 14.18
N LEU A 157 -13.53 -88.45 13.13
CA LEU A 157 -14.82 -88.90 12.62
C LEU A 157 -14.72 -90.21 11.84
N SER A 158 -13.56 -90.50 11.26
CA SER A 158 -13.29 -91.73 10.48
C SER A 158 -12.80 -92.93 11.32
N SER A 159 -12.31 -92.68 12.53
CA SER A 159 -11.88 -93.67 13.51
C SER A 159 -13.04 -94.17 14.36
#